data_AF-A0A2M6W5U3-F1
#
_entry.id   AF-A0A2M6W5U3-F1
#
_cell.length_a   1.000
_cell.length_b   1.000
_cell.length_c   1.000
_cell.angle_alpha   90.00
_cell.angle_beta   90.00
_cell.angle_gamma   90.00
#
_symmetry.space_group_name_H-M   'P 1'
#
loop_
_entity.id
_entity.type
_entity.pdbx_description
1 polymer ?
#
loop_
_entity_poly.entity_id
_entity_poly.type
_entity_poly.pdbx_seq_one_letter_code
_entity_poly.pdbx_strand_id
1 'polypeptide(L)'
;MFKKLTTIFVCILTILASALGVVLLLALGTIISGFVLSMLWGWFIVPVFGLPELSIVAAVGISLTVRYLTYQEKDENDDKKKTDRITSEKVILILKPFVTPLLILLFGYIIHLFM
;
A
#
# COMPACT_ATOMS: atom_id res chain seq x y z
N MET A 1 10.87 1.36 -43.00
CA MET A 1 9.60 0.82 -42.47
C MET A 1 9.82 -0.11 -41.26
N PHE A 2 10.76 -1.07 -41.31
CA PHE A 2 11.06 -2.01 -40.21
C PHE A 2 11.40 -1.38 -38.84
N LYS A 3 12.17 -0.29 -38.79
CA LYS A 3 12.52 0.38 -37.52
C LYS A 3 11.29 0.84 -36.71
N LYS A 4 10.20 1.28 -37.37
CA LYS A 4 8.98 1.74 -36.70
C LYS A 4 8.22 0.60 -36.01
N LEU A 5 8.25 -0.60 -36.59
CA LEU A 5 7.59 -1.79 -36.05
C LEU A 5 8.30 -2.32 -34.79
N THR A 6 9.64 -2.32 -34.80
CA THR A 6 10.45 -2.73 -33.64
C THR A 6 10.29 -1.76 -32.47
N THR A 7 10.21 -0.45 -32.73
CA THR A 7 9.99 0.56 -31.67
C THR A 7 8.62 0.43 -31.00
N ILE A 8 7.56 0.12 -31.75
CA ILE A 8 6.21 -0.10 -31.19
C ILE A 8 6.18 -1.34 -30.29
N PHE A 9 6.82 -2.44 -30.72
CA PHE A 9 6.88 -3.67 -29.91
C PHE A 9 7.66 -3.45 -28.60
N VAL A 10 8.78 -2.71 -28.64
CA VAL A 10 9.56 -2.35 -27.43
C VAL A 10 8.76 -1.44 -26.50
N CYS A 11 7.97 -0.50 -27.04
CA CYS A 11 7.08 0.34 -26.22
C CYS A 11 6.00 -0.50 -25.52
N ILE A 12 5.37 -1.46 -26.21
CA ILE A 12 4.36 -2.33 -25.59
C ILE A 12 4.98 -3.20 -24.50
N LEU A 13 6.16 -3.79 -24.76
CA LEU A 13 6.87 -4.62 -23.78
C LEU A 13 7.24 -3.82 -22.52
N THR A 14 7.70 -2.58 -22.69
CA THR A 14 8.08 -1.69 -21.57
C THR A 14 6.86 -1.20 -20.79
N ILE A 15 5.75 -0.89 -21.46
CA ILE A 15 4.48 -0.53 -20.80
C ILE A 15 3.92 -1.71 -20.01
N LEU A 16 3.96 -2.93 -20.56
CA LEU A 16 3.46 -4.13 -19.89
C LEU A 16 4.31 -4.48 -18.66
N ALA A 17 5.64 -4.38 -18.77
CA ALA A 17 6.55 -4.57 -17.64
C ALA A 17 6.34 -3.51 -16.54
N SER A 18 6.14 -2.25 -16.92
CA SER A 18 5.83 -1.17 -15.98
C SER A 18 4.50 -1.38 -15.28
N ALA A 19 3.44 -1.77 -16.00
CA ALA A 19 2.13 -2.04 -15.42
C ALA A 19 2.18 -3.19 -14.42
N LEU A 20 2.89 -4.27 -14.76
CA LEU A 20 3.10 -5.41 -13.86
C LEU A 20 3.85 -5.00 -12.59
N GLY A 21 4.88 -4.16 -12.72
CA GLY A 21 5.64 -3.62 -11.58
C GLY A 21 4.78 -2.78 -10.64
N VAL A 22 3.92 -1.90 -11.19
CA VAL A 22 3.00 -1.08 -10.39
C VAL A 22 1.97 -1.95 -9.66
N VAL A 23 1.41 -2.96 -10.32
CA VAL A 23 0.46 -3.91 -9.70
C VAL A 23 1.13 -4.66 -8.55
N LEU A 24 2.37 -5.11 -8.72
CA LEU A 24 3.12 -5.81 -7.68
C LEU A 24 3.40 -4.90 -6.47
N LEU A 25 3.79 -3.65 -6.70
CA LEU A 25 4.00 -2.64 -5.65
C LEU A 25 2.72 -2.37 -4.85
N LEU A 26 1.57 -2.24 -5.54
CA LEU A 26 0.28 -2.06 -4.89
C LEU A 26 -0.14 -3.28 -4.08
N ALA A 27 0.09 -4.49 -4.61
CA ALA A 27 -0.20 -5.74 -3.90
C ALA A 27 0.62 -5.84 -2.61
N LEU A 28 1.93 -5.58 -2.67
CA LEU A 28 2.80 -5.59 -1.50
C LEU A 28 2.37 -4.58 -0.44
N GLY A 29 2.04 -3.34 -0.83
CA GLY A 29 1.55 -2.33 0.13
C GLY A 29 0.25 -2.75 0.83
N THR A 30 -0.63 -3.46 0.12
CA THR A 30 -1.90 -3.96 0.68
C THR A 30 -1.67 -5.12 1.65
N ILE A 31 -0.74 -6.03 1.32
CA ILE A 31 -0.38 -7.16 2.18
C ILE A 31 0.21 -6.67 3.51
N ILE A 32 1.11 -5.69 3.47
CA ILE A 32 1.70 -5.11 4.69
C ILE A 32 0.62 -4.47 5.57
N SER A 33 -0.30 -3.72 4.95
CA SER A 33 -1.42 -3.11 5.66
C SER A 33 -2.34 -4.15 6.31
N GLY A 34 -2.64 -5.24 5.58
CA GLY A 34 -3.40 -6.39 6.10
C GLY A 34 -2.69 -7.10 7.25
N PHE A 35 -1.37 -7.26 7.18
CA PHE A 35 -0.57 -7.84 8.26
C PHE A 35 -0.63 -7.00 9.54
N VAL A 36 -0.46 -5.67 9.43
CA VAL A 36 -0.58 -4.76 10.57
C VAL A 36 -1.99 -4.81 11.16
N LEU A 37 -3.03 -4.85 10.33
CA LEU A 37 -4.40 -4.97 10.80
C LEU A 37 -4.63 -6.30 11.56
N SER A 38 -4.09 -7.42 11.07
CA SER A 38 -4.15 -8.72 11.75
C SER A 38 -3.46 -8.67 13.12
N MET A 39 -2.30 -8.01 13.22
CA MET A 39 -1.59 -7.84 14.49
C MET A 39 -2.38 -7.01 15.49
N LEU A 40 -2.91 -5.85 15.07
CA LEU A 40 -3.75 -5.02 15.93
C LEU A 40 -5.04 -5.74 16.34
N TRP A 41 -5.63 -6.55 15.45
CA TRP A 41 -6.81 -7.34 15.78
C TRP A 41 -6.53 -8.35 16.90
N GLY A 42 -5.39 -9.04 16.81
CA GLY A 42 -4.93 -9.96 17.86
C GLY A 42 -4.72 -9.25 19.20
N TRP A 43 -4.22 -8.02 19.20
CA TRP A 43 -3.95 -7.25 20.42
C TRP A 43 -5.18 -6.59 21.04
N PHE A 44 -6.10 -6.08 20.23
CA PHE A 44 -7.21 -5.27 20.74
C PHE A 44 -8.57 -5.96 20.69
N ILE A 45 -8.84 -6.75 19.65
CA ILE A 45 -10.18 -7.32 19.44
C ILE A 45 -10.29 -8.68 20.11
N VAL A 46 -9.29 -9.55 19.94
CA VAL A 46 -9.29 -10.91 20.52
C VAL A 46 -9.46 -10.91 22.04
N PRO A 47 -8.66 -10.17 22.85
CA PRO A 47 -8.80 -10.20 24.30
C PRO A 47 -10.09 -9.53 24.81
N VAL A 48 -10.66 -8.57 24.08
CA VAL A 48 -11.86 -7.83 24.50
C VAL A 48 -13.15 -8.58 24.14
N PHE A 49 -13.21 -9.18 22.95
CA PHE A 49 -14.42 -9.82 22.43
C PHE A 49 -14.38 -11.36 22.48
N GLY A 50 -13.25 -11.96 22.87
CA GLY A 50 -13.07 -13.42 22.92
C GLY A 50 -13.16 -14.08 21.53
N LEU A 51 -12.88 -13.33 20.47
CA LEU A 51 -12.97 -13.80 19.10
C LEU A 51 -11.74 -14.61 18.69
N PRO A 52 -11.86 -15.58 17.77
CA PRO A 52 -10.72 -16.31 17.23
C PRO A 52 -9.76 -15.37 16.47
N GLU A 53 -8.49 -15.75 16.43
CA GLU A 53 -7.44 -15.01 15.74
C GLU A 53 -7.75 -14.84 14.24
N LEU A 54 -7.56 -13.61 13.75
CA LEU A 54 -7.87 -13.27 12.37
C LEU A 54 -6.72 -13.72 11.46
N SER A 55 -6.99 -14.68 10.57
CA SER A 55 -6.00 -15.14 9.60
C SER A 55 -5.54 -14.00 8.68
N ILE A 56 -4.30 -14.06 8.23
CA ILE A 56 -3.71 -13.05 7.32
C ILE A 56 -4.58 -12.88 6.06
N VAL A 57 -5.15 -13.97 5.54
CA VAL A 57 -6.03 -13.95 4.37
C VAL A 57 -7.31 -13.15 4.64
N ALA A 58 -7.94 -13.35 5.80
CA ALA A 58 -9.12 -12.60 6.20
C ALA A 58 -8.79 -11.11 6.43
N ALA A 59 -7.66 -10.81 7.08
CA ALA A 59 -7.21 -9.43 7.30
C ALA A 59 -6.92 -8.68 5.99
N VAL A 60 -6.30 -9.36 5.01
CA VAL A 60 -6.11 -8.82 3.67
C VAL A 60 -7.47 -8.54 3.02
N GLY A 61 -8.42 -9.49 3.06
CA GLY A 61 -9.78 -9.28 2.56
C GLY A 61 -10.46 -8.05 3.15
N ILE A 62 -10.43 -7.90 4.47
CA ILE A 62 -11.00 -6.72 5.16
C ILE A 62 -10.28 -5.44 4.71
N SER A 63 -8.94 -5.46 4.62
CA SER A 63 -8.18 -4.28 4.19
C SER A 63 -8.55 -3.84 2.77
N LEU A 64 -8.81 -4.79 1.86
CA LEU A 64 -9.29 -4.52 0.51
C LEU A 64 -10.71 -3.93 0.53
N THR A 65 -11.62 -4.50 1.31
CA THR A 65 -13.00 -3.99 1.44
C THR A 65 -13.02 -2.58 2.03
N VAL A 66 -12.28 -2.33 3.11
CA VAL A 66 -12.17 -1.01 3.74
C VAL A 66 -11.59 0.00 2.76
N ARG A 67 -10.56 -0.39 2.01
CA ARG A 67 -9.95 0.48 0.99
C ARG A 67 -10.87 0.73 -0.21
N TYR A 68 -11.71 -0.23 -0.57
CA TYR A 68 -12.74 -0.02 -1.59
C TYR A 68 -13.83 0.96 -1.10
N LEU A 69 -14.20 0.88 0.17
CA LEU A 69 -15.20 1.75 0.78
C LEU A 69 -14.66 3.15 1.13
N THR A 70 -13.35 3.27 1.35
CA THR A 70 -12.71 4.52 1.75
C THR A 70 -12.13 5.22 0.52
N TYR A 71 -12.66 6.41 0.18
CA TYR A 71 -12.10 7.24 -0.87
C TYR A 71 -10.67 7.66 -0.49
N GLN A 72 -9.67 7.07 -1.16
CA GLN A 72 -8.30 7.54 -1.06
C GLN A 72 -8.17 8.71 -2.04
N GLU A 73 -8.13 9.94 -1.52
CA GLU A 73 -7.79 11.12 -2.32
C GLU A 73 -6.50 10.81 -3.09
N LYS A 74 -6.65 10.71 -4.40
CA LYS A 74 -5.53 10.66 -5.33
C LYS A 74 -5.00 12.08 -5.33
N ASP A 75 -3.86 12.32 -4.68
CA ASP A 75 -3.20 13.63 -4.63
C ASP A 75 -3.03 14.16 -6.06
N GLU A 76 -4.01 14.96 -6.53
CA GLU A 76 -4.07 15.51 -7.90
C GLU A 76 -3.14 16.72 -8.07
N ASN A 77 -2.26 16.95 -7.08
CA ASN A 77 -1.37 18.11 -6.99
C ASN A 77 0.05 17.87 -7.55
N ASP A 78 0.34 16.69 -8.11
CA ASP A 78 1.67 16.35 -8.65
C ASP A 78 2.02 17.07 -9.97
N ASP A 79 1.06 17.73 -10.64
CA ASP A 79 1.30 18.33 -11.95
C ASP A 79 1.82 19.78 -11.94
N LYS A 80 1.83 20.47 -10.78
CA LYS A 80 2.19 21.92 -10.72
C LYS A 80 3.54 22.27 -10.07
N LYS A 81 4.40 21.30 -9.73
CA LYS A 81 5.77 21.57 -9.23
C LYS A 81 6.87 20.88 -10.02
N LYS A 82 6.72 20.84 -11.35
CA LYS A 82 7.77 20.41 -12.28
C LYS A 82 8.85 21.49 -12.40
N THR A 83 9.88 21.49 -11.54
CA THR A 83 11.25 21.93 -11.92
C THR A 83 12.34 21.57 -10.89
N ASP A 84 12.09 21.54 -9.57
CA ASP A 84 13.20 21.39 -8.58
C ASP A 84 13.13 20.23 -7.57
N ARG A 85 12.08 19.38 -7.53
CA ARG A 85 11.81 18.47 -6.39
C ARG A 85 11.74 16.95 -6.69
N ILE A 86 12.26 16.52 -7.84
CA ILE A 86 12.03 15.18 -8.40
C ILE A 86 12.56 14.02 -7.52
N THR A 87 13.55 14.27 -6.63
CA THR A 87 14.06 13.24 -5.71
C THR A 87 13.20 13.09 -4.46
N SER A 88 12.61 14.18 -3.95
CA SER A 88 11.88 14.16 -2.67
C SER A 88 10.47 13.56 -2.80
N GLU A 89 9.79 13.80 -3.92
CA GLU A 89 8.40 13.37 -4.11
C GLU A 89 8.29 11.85 -4.34
N LYS A 90 9.24 11.26 -5.09
CA LYS A 90 9.31 9.80 -5.26
C LYS A 90 9.58 9.09 -3.93
N VAL A 91 10.46 9.66 -3.09
CA VAL A 91 10.74 9.11 -1.77
C VAL A 91 9.49 9.15 -0.90
N ILE A 92 8.72 10.25 -0.91
CA ILE A 92 7.46 10.37 -0.15
C ILE A 92 6.41 9.36 -0.62
N LEU A 93 6.24 9.18 -1.94
CA LEU A 93 5.29 8.22 -2.51
C LEU A 93 5.63 6.76 -2.14
N ILE A 94 6.92 6.43 -2.05
CA ILE A 94 7.38 5.08 -1.68
C ILE A 94 7.36 4.89 -0.16
N LEU A 95 7.67 5.92 0.63
CA LEU A 95 7.71 5.83 2.10
C LEU A 95 6.33 5.86 2.75
N LYS A 96 5.38 6.67 2.25
CA LYS A 96 4.03 6.84 2.82
C LYS A 96 3.34 5.50 3.14
N PRO A 97 3.29 4.50 2.23
CA PRO A 97 2.66 3.21 2.52
C PRO A 97 3.40 2.34 3.55
N PHE A 98 4.67 2.63 3.87
CA PHE A 98 5.42 1.92 4.93
C PHE A 98 5.37 2.66 6.27
N VAL A 99 5.46 3.99 6.27
CA VAL A 99 5.48 4.81 7.49
C VAL A 99 4.12 4.77 8.20
N THR A 100 3.03 4.81 7.44
CA THR A 100 1.66 4.81 7.99
C THR A 100 1.36 3.53 8.79
N PRO A 101 1.51 2.31 8.24
CA PRO A 101 1.29 1.09 9.02
C PRO A 101 2.28 0.93 10.18
N LEU A 102 3.53 1.39 10.04
CA LEU A 102 4.51 1.37 11.13
C LEU A 102 4.08 2.26 12.31
N LEU A 103 3.60 3.48 12.04
CA LEU A 103 3.08 4.38 13.07
C LEU A 103 1.86 3.77 13.76
N ILE A 104 0.92 3.22 12.99
CA ILE A 104 -0.27 2.55 13.55
C ILE A 104 0.14 1.37 14.44
N LEU A 105 1.12 0.56 14.02
CA LEU A 105 1.64 -0.54 14.82
C LEU A 105 2.32 -0.03 16.11
N LEU A 106 3.10 1.05 16.03
CA LEU A 106 3.77 1.64 17.19
C LEU A 106 2.77 2.19 18.21
N PHE A 107 1.75 2.93 17.77
CA PHE A 107 0.66 3.37 18.65
C PHE A 107 -0.12 2.18 19.22
N GLY A 108 -0.39 1.16 18.40
CA GLY A 108 -1.02 -0.07 18.84
C GLY A 108 -0.22 -0.79 19.93
N TYR A 109 1.10 -0.86 19.77
CA TYR A 109 1.98 -1.48 20.75
C TYR A 109 2.00 -0.70 22.07
N ILE A 110 2.04 0.64 22.01
CA ILE A 110 1.99 1.49 23.21
C ILE A 110 0.70 1.24 23.99
N ILE A 111 -0.47 1.23 23.32
CA ILE A 111 -1.75 1.01 24.01
C ILE A 111 -1.84 -0.42 24.56
N HIS A 112 -1.35 -1.42 23.83
CA HIS A 112 -1.27 -2.80 24.32
C HIS A 112 -0.43 -2.93 25.59
N LEU A 113 0.58 -2.07 25.81
CA LEU A 113 1.37 -2.09 27.04
C LEU A 113 0.59 -1.61 28.28
N PHE A 114 -0.47 -0.82 28.09
CA PHE A 114 -1.29 -0.28 29.17
C PHE A 114 -2.59 -1.06 29.41
N MET A 115 -2.85 -2.11 28.62
CA MET A 115 -4.02 -2.99 28.72
C MET A 115 -3.63 -4.32 29.38
#